data_AF-A0A835CU43-F1
#
_entry.id   AF-A0A835CU43-F1
#
_cell.length_a   1.000
_cell.length_b   1.000
_cell.length_c   1.000
_cell.angle_alpha   90.00
_cell.angle_beta   90.00
_cell.angle_gamma   90.00
#
_symmetry.space_group_name_H-M   'P 1'
#
loop_
_entity.id
_entity.type
_entity.pdbx_description
1 polymer ?
#
loop_
_entity_poly.entity_id
_entity_poly.type
_entity_poly.pdbx_seq_one_letter_code
_entity_poly.pdbx_strand_id
1 'polypeptide(L)'
;MLTKRPRMDTIRGPIANGPIQSRPLVALLDGRDCSIEMPILKDVATVAFCDAQSTSEIHEKVLNEAVGALMWHTIILTKEDLEKFKTLRIIVRIGSGVDNIDVKAAGELGIAVCNVPGYGVEEVADTTLCLILNLYRRTYWLANMVRDGKKFTGPEQVREAAQGCARIRGDTLGIVGLGRIGSAVALRAKAFGFIVMFYDPYLPDGIEKSLGLTRVYTLQDLLYQSDCVSLHCTLNEHNHHLINEFTIKQMRPGAFLVNTARGGLVDDDALASALKQGRIRAAALDVHENEPYNVFQGQSNAQCPLKDAPNLLCTPHAAFYSDASCSELREMAASEIRRAIVGRIPDCLRNCVNKEYFHSSTGSYPEAINGGYYAGALPIQQAHSTTPHDSTVPPPGGHSLVAGSGGPNSSASGGGGPTGPPGPVVGGGGGGGGGATSAPPSAGLPGLPHRKYRNDNKKKNIF
;
A
#
# COMPACT_ATOMS: atom_id res chain seq x y z
N MET A 1 42.91 6.69 46.64
CA MET A 1 42.31 7.29 45.43
C MET A 1 41.11 6.45 45.03
N LEU A 2 39.89 6.92 45.31
CA LEU A 2 38.64 6.21 44.98
C LEU A 2 38.28 6.45 43.51
N THR A 3 38.09 5.35 42.76
CA THR A 3 37.53 5.36 41.40
C THR A 3 35.99 5.46 41.46
N LYS A 4 35.45 6.45 40.75
CA LYS A 4 34.01 6.74 40.63
C LYS A 4 33.26 5.56 39.98
N ARG A 5 32.15 5.14 40.59
CA ARG A 5 31.13 4.29 39.95
C ARG A 5 30.37 5.08 38.88
N PRO A 6 29.99 4.49 37.74
CA PRO A 6 29.09 5.13 36.78
C PRO A 6 27.66 5.19 37.34
N ARG A 7 26.96 6.32 37.11
CA ARG A 7 25.52 6.46 37.38
C ARG A 7 24.73 5.62 36.38
N MET A 8 24.02 4.61 36.87
CA MET A 8 22.90 3.98 36.16
C MET A 8 21.63 4.74 36.55
N ASP A 9 21.20 5.68 35.71
CA ASP A 9 19.89 6.34 35.81
C ASP A 9 19.28 6.40 34.40
N THR A 10 18.70 5.30 33.90
CA THR A 10 17.79 5.30 32.73
C THR A 10 17.16 3.91 32.54
N ILE A 11 16.33 3.49 33.49
CA ILE A 11 15.34 2.43 33.24
C ILE A 11 13.99 3.01 33.65
N ARG A 12 13.14 3.29 32.64
CA ARG A 12 11.78 3.80 32.87
C ARG A 12 10.97 2.69 33.54
N GLY A 13 10.68 2.85 34.83
CA GLY A 13 9.88 1.90 35.61
C GLY A 13 8.41 1.81 35.19
N PRO A 14 7.65 0.85 35.76
CA PRO A 14 6.20 0.76 35.60
C PRO A 14 5.54 2.05 36.10
N ILE A 15 4.40 2.41 35.50
CA ILE A 15 3.61 3.58 35.89
C ILE A 15 3.24 3.40 37.37
N ALA A 16 3.63 4.36 38.21
CA ALA A 16 3.19 4.38 39.59
C ALA A 16 1.67 4.57 39.60
N ASN A 17 0.94 3.63 40.20
CA ASN A 17 -0.46 3.80 40.57
C ASN A 17 -0.55 4.77 41.76
N GLY A 18 -0.21 6.04 41.50
CA GLY A 18 -0.47 7.17 42.37
C GLY A 18 -1.63 8.01 41.82
N PRO A 19 -2.15 9.00 42.57
CA PRO A 19 -3.24 9.84 42.09
C PRO A 19 -2.78 10.60 40.84
N ILE A 20 -3.36 10.26 39.68
CA ILE A 20 -3.06 10.91 38.39
C ILE A 20 -3.54 12.36 38.48
N GLN A 21 -2.63 13.31 38.66
CA GLN A 21 -2.96 14.74 38.70
C GLN A 21 -3.10 15.40 37.31
N SER A 22 -2.95 14.66 36.20
CA SER A 22 -3.36 15.12 34.86
C SER A 22 -3.59 13.94 33.90
N ARG A 23 -4.61 14.02 33.04
CA ARG A 23 -4.86 13.00 32.00
C ARG A 23 -3.66 12.92 31.07
N PRO A 24 -3.15 11.72 30.71
CA PRO A 24 -1.99 11.56 29.83
C PRO A 24 -2.23 12.23 28.48
N LEU A 25 -1.18 12.86 27.95
CA LEU A 25 -1.22 13.50 26.64
C LEU A 25 -1.00 12.46 25.53
N VAL A 26 -1.91 12.47 24.55
CA VAL A 26 -1.80 11.74 23.28
C VAL A 26 -1.74 12.75 22.15
N ALA A 27 -0.71 12.67 21.30
CA ALA A 27 -0.50 13.61 20.20
C ALA A 27 -0.65 12.94 18.83
N LEU A 28 -1.48 13.51 17.96
CA LEU A 28 -1.47 13.25 16.51
C LEU A 28 -0.38 14.11 15.87
N LEU A 29 0.72 13.48 15.42
CA LEU A 29 1.93 14.21 15.03
C LEU A 29 1.76 14.95 13.70
N ASP A 30 1.38 14.24 12.65
CA ASP A 30 1.36 14.73 11.26
C ASP A 30 -0.08 14.85 10.71
N GLY A 31 -1.02 15.22 11.57
CA GLY A 31 -2.41 15.47 11.19
C GLY A 31 -3.03 16.62 11.99
N ARG A 32 -4.21 17.04 11.55
CA ARG A 32 -5.02 18.12 12.18
C ARG A 32 -6.35 17.66 12.75
N ASP A 33 -6.96 16.67 12.11
CA ASP A 33 -8.27 16.20 12.49
C ASP A 33 -8.15 15.07 13.52
N CYS A 34 -8.66 15.30 14.73
CA CYS A 34 -8.77 14.30 15.79
C CYS A 34 -10.24 13.93 16.11
N SER A 35 -11.18 14.23 15.21
CA SER A 35 -12.62 14.06 15.44
C SER A 35 -13.06 12.62 15.74
N ILE A 36 -12.32 11.62 15.23
CA ILE A 36 -12.60 10.19 15.48
C ILE A 36 -11.91 9.71 16.77
N GLU A 37 -10.67 10.11 17.00
CA GLU A 37 -9.87 9.65 18.13
C GLU A 37 -10.33 10.28 19.45
N MET A 38 -10.75 11.56 19.41
CA MET A 38 -11.21 12.29 20.60
C MET A 38 -12.35 11.57 21.33
N PRO A 39 -13.49 11.20 20.71
CA PRO A 39 -14.57 10.49 21.40
C PRO A 39 -14.14 9.16 22.04
N ILE A 40 -13.17 8.45 21.45
CA ILE A 40 -12.68 7.14 21.90
C ILE A 40 -11.73 7.28 23.10
N LEU A 41 -10.99 8.38 23.17
CA LEU A 41 -9.94 8.61 24.16
C LEU A 41 -10.33 9.62 25.25
N LYS A 42 -11.43 10.35 25.11
CA LYS A 42 -11.81 11.49 25.98
C LYS A 42 -11.93 11.16 27.46
N ASP A 43 -12.16 9.91 27.84
CA ASP A 43 -12.29 9.46 29.23
C ASP A 43 -10.93 9.10 29.85
N VAL A 44 -9.93 8.75 29.02
CA VAL A 44 -8.63 8.24 29.47
C VAL A 44 -7.43 9.15 29.14
N ALA A 45 -7.57 10.09 28.21
CA ALA A 45 -6.47 10.94 27.75
C ALA A 45 -6.90 12.34 27.34
N THR A 46 -5.93 13.26 27.32
CA THR A 46 -6.02 14.53 26.60
C THR A 46 -5.47 14.30 25.19
N VAL A 47 -6.27 14.56 24.16
CA VAL A 47 -5.87 14.40 22.75
C VAL A 47 -5.53 15.77 22.17
N ALA A 48 -4.35 15.88 21.56
CA ALA A 48 -3.89 17.06 20.84
C ALA A 48 -3.36 16.67 19.44
N PHE A 49 -3.17 17.66 18.58
CA PHE A 49 -2.54 17.47 17.26
C PHE A 49 -1.39 18.46 17.07
N CYS A 50 -0.45 18.14 16.17
CA CYS A 50 0.70 18.99 15.88
C CYS A 50 0.71 19.54 14.45
N ASP A 51 0.13 18.85 13.46
CA ASP A 51 0.23 19.18 12.02
C ASP A 51 1.69 19.32 11.55
N ALA A 52 2.60 18.53 12.12
CA ALA A 52 4.04 18.62 11.89
C ALA A 52 4.44 17.78 10.68
N GLN A 53 5.26 18.34 9.80
CA GLN A 53 5.91 17.61 8.69
C GLN A 53 7.27 17.03 9.10
N SER A 54 7.83 17.51 10.20
CA SER A 54 9.10 17.04 10.73
C SER A 54 9.17 17.20 12.25
N THR A 55 10.07 16.45 12.90
CA THR A 55 10.20 16.47 14.36
C THR A 55 10.55 17.85 14.93
N SER A 56 11.18 18.72 14.15
CA SER A 56 11.52 20.09 14.57
C SER A 56 10.31 21.01 14.71
N GLU A 57 9.17 20.67 14.09
CA GLU A 57 7.91 21.40 14.19
C GLU A 57 7.06 20.95 15.39
N ILE A 58 7.43 19.85 16.05
CA ILE A 58 6.72 19.34 17.22
C ILE A 58 7.00 20.25 18.43
N HIS A 59 5.92 20.76 19.03
CA HIS A 59 6.01 21.65 20.19
C HIS A 59 6.69 20.97 21.39
N GLU A 60 7.53 21.70 22.11
CA GLU A 60 8.34 21.19 23.24
C GLU A 60 7.50 20.46 24.30
N LYS A 61 6.30 20.99 24.60
CA LYS A 61 5.33 20.34 25.49
C LYS A 61 5.00 18.89 25.07
N VAL A 62 4.81 18.63 23.78
CA VAL A 62 4.53 17.28 23.26
C VAL A 62 5.76 16.39 23.43
N LEU A 63 6.96 16.88 23.10
CA LEU A 63 8.20 16.13 23.28
C LEU A 63 8.45 15.77 24.76
N ASN A 64 8.08 16.65 25.69
CA ASN A 64 8.28 16.45 27.12
C ASN A 64 7.18 15.59 27.78
N GLU A 65 5.92 15.75 27.39
CA GLU A 65 4.76 15.23 28.15
C GLU A 65 3.95 14.14 27.43
N ALA A 66 4.11 13.94 26.10
CA ALA A 66 3.30 12.97 25.38
C ALA A 66 3.65 11.53 25.79
N VAL A 67 2.64 10.80 26.26
CA VAL A 67 2.74 9.39 26.63
C VAL A 67 2.43 8.48 25.44
N GLY A 68 1.54 8.91 24.55
CA GLY A 68 1.20 8.23 23.31
C GLY A 68 1.28 9.15 22.10
N ALA A 69 1.66 8.60 20.95
CA ALA A 69 1.66 9.29 19.68
C ALA A 69 0.88 8.50 18.62
N LEU A 70 0.13 9.22 17.81
CA LEU A 70 -0.52 8.75 16.59
C LEU A 70 0.17 9.42 15.40
N MET A 71 0.47 8.68 14.34
CA MET A 71 1.10 9.25 13.15
C MET A 71 0.76 8.50 11.86
N TRP A 72 0.67 9.24 10.77
CA TRP A 72 0.50 8.77 9.40
C TRP A 72 1.87 8.43 8.79
N HIS A 73 1.98 8.49 7.46
CA HIS A 73 3.18 8.16 6.70
C HIS A 73 4.03 9.39 6.36
N THR A 74 3.62 10.60 6.76
CA THR A 74 4.26 11.85 6.29
C THR A 74 5.41 12.34 7.15
N ILE A 75 5.43 11.98 8.44
CA ILE A 75 6.57 12.24 9.33
C ILE A 75 7.44 11.00 9.48
N ILE A 76 8.76 11.20 9.52
CA ILE A 76 9.76 10.15 9.75
C ILE A 76 10.33 10.33 11.17
N LEU A 77 10.40 9.24 11.94
CA LEU A 77 11.00 9.22 13.27
C LEU A 77 12.26 8.35 13.28
N THR A 78 13.40 9.01 13.16
CA THR A 78 14.72 8.38 13.33
C THR A 78 15.03 8.12 14.81
N LYS A 79 16.10 7.37 15.10
CA LYS A 79 16.62 7.24 16.47
C LYS A 79 16.82 8.59 17.17
N GLU A 80 17.44 9.56 16.50
CA GLU A 80 17.69 10.90 17.05
C GLU A 80 16.39 11.66 17.35
N ASP A 81 15.33 11.42 16.56
CA ASP A 81 14.02 12.00 16.81
C ASP A 81 13.32 11.35 18.00
N LEU A 82 13.40 10.04 18.13
CA LEU A 82 12.81 9.28 19.23
C LEU A 82 13.43 9.67 20.59
N GLU A 83 14.73 9.95 20.64
CA GLU A 83 15.43 10.39 21.86
C GLU A 83 14.96 11.77 22.39
N LYS A 84 14.32 12.58 21.53
CA LYS A 84 13.72 13.86 21.94
C LYS A 84 12.50 13.65 22.85
N PHE A 85 11.79 12.53 22.71
CA PHE A 85 10.59 12.23 23.50
C PHE A 85 10.93 11.71 24.92
N LYS A 86 10.57 12.50 25.95
CA LYS A 86 10.97 12.23 27.34
C LYS A 86 10.05 11.28 28.10
N THR A 87 8.81 11.14 27.67
CA THR A 87 7.78 10.35 28.37
C THR A 87 7.03 9.36 27.49
N LEU A 88 7.26 9.39 26.17
CA LEU A 88 6.58 8.55 25.20
C LEU A 88 6.77 7.06 25.52
N ARG A 89 5.66 6.31 25.47
CA ARG A 89 5.62 4.86 25.73
C ARG A 89 5.04 4.07 24.56
N ILE A 90 4.23 4.71 23.71
CA ILE A 90 3.64 4.08 22.54
C ILE A 90 3.57 5.03 21.35
N ILE A 91 3.87 4.50 20.18
CA ILE A 91 3.57 5.09 18.87
C ILE A 91 2.62 4.13 18.16
N VAL A 92 1.49 4.65 17.67
CA VAL A 92 0.58 3.90 16.81
C VAL A 92 0.61 4.52 15.42
N ARG A 93 1.11 3.75 14.45
CA ARG A 93 1.00 4.08 13.04
C ARG A 93 -0.45 3.92 12.60
N ILE A 94 -1.04 5.03 12.18
CA ILE A 94 -2.29 5.06 11.44
C ILE A 94 -1.98 4.57 10.02
N GLY A 95 -1.82 3.25 9.90
CA GLY A 95 -1.48 2.56 8.67
C GLY A 95 -0.81 1.21 8.94
N SER A 96 -0.56 0.45 7.88
CA SER A 96 0.01 -0.90 7.98
C SER A 96 1.54 -0.91 8.01
N GLY A 97 2.20 -0.13 7.15
CA GLY A 97 3.66 -0.06 7.13
C GLY A 97 4.22 0.87 8.20
N VAL A 98 5.40 0.50 8.69
CA VAL A 98 6.12 1.14 9.80
C VAL A 98 7.52 1.61 9.39
N ASP A 99 7.77 1.63 8.08
CA ASP A 99 9.06 1.97 7.45
C ASP A 99 9.53 3.41 7.74
N ASN A 100 8.62 4.31 8.13
CA ASN A 100 8.93 5.67 8.57
C ASN A 100 9.27 5.80 10.08
N ILE A 101 9.44 4.68 10.80
CA ILE A 101 9.86 4.67 12.21
C ILE A 101 11.04 3.72 12.36
N ASP A 102 12.08 4.14 13.07
CA ASP A 102 13.10 3.23 13.57
C ASP A 102 12.53 2.37 14.72
N VAL A 103 11.87 1.27 14.36
CA VAL A 103 11.15 0.38 15.30
C VAL A 103 12.09 -0.29 16.31
N LYS A 104 13.35 -0.50 15.90
CA LYS A 104 14.39 -1.07 16.75
C LYS A 104 14.83 -0.05 17.80
N ALA A 105 15.20 1.15 17.40
CA ALA A 105 15.56 2.22 18.33
C ALA A 105 14.39 2.55 19.27
N ALA A 106 13.15 2.55 18.78
CA ALA A 106 11.97 2.73 19.60
C ALA A 106 11.89 1.68 20.73
N GLY A 107 12.09 0.40 20.41
CA GLY A 107 12.07 -0.67 21.40
C GLY A 107 13.22 -0.59 22.41
N GLU A 108 14.43 -0.23 21.96
CA GLU A 108 15.60 0.02 22.83
C GLU A 108 15.33 1.16 23.82
N LEU A 109 14.54 2.17 23.42
CA LEU A 109 14.10 3.30 24.26
C LEU A 109 12.86 2.98 25.13
N GLY A 110 12.31 1.76 25.04
CA GLY A 110 11.11 1.34 25.77
C GLY A 110 9.80 1.89 25.20
N ILE A 111 9.79 2.24 23.92
CA ILE A 111 8.63 2.75 23.18
C ILE A 111 8.05 1.61 22.32
N ALA A 112 6.80 1.24 22.59
CA ALA A 112 6.10 0.28 21.75
C ALA A 112 5.70 0.94 20.44
N VAL A 113 5.91 0.24 19.31
CA VAL A 113 5.38 0.64 18.01
C VAL A 113 4.29 -0.34 17.64
N CYS A 114 3.11 0.20 17.32
CA CYS A 114 2.00 -0.58 16.78
C CYS A 114 1.63 -0.06 15.39
N ASN A 115 1.08 -0.95 14.57
CA ASN A 115 0.44 -0.59 13.31
C ASN A 115 -1.04 -0.97 13.33
N VAL A 116 -1.75 -0.60 12.27
CA VAL A 116 -3.12 -1.03 12.02
C VAL A 116 -3.11 -1.87 10.74
N PRO A 117 -2.93 -3.20 10.83
CA PRO A 117 -3.05 -4.06 9.67
C PRO A 117 -4.52 -4.42 9.42
N GLY A 118 -4.87 -4.70 8.17
CA GLY A 118 -6.18 -5.27 7.81
C GLY A 118 -7.27 -4.26 7.44
N TYR A 119 -7.07 -2.97 7.69
CA TYR A 119 -7.91 -1.91 7.09
C TYR A 119 -7.62 -1.81 5.58
N GLY A 120 -8.60 -1.32 4.82
CA GLY A 120 -8.37 -0.87 3.44
C GLY A 120 -7.87 -1.95 2.47
N VAL A 121 -7.91 -3.24 2.85
CA VAL A 121 -7.32 -4.32 2.04
C VAL A 121 -8.02 -4.41 0.68
N GLU A 122 -9.34 -4.25 0.69
CA GLU A 122 -10.15 -4.29 -0.53
C GLU A 122 -9.99 -3.00 -1.33
N GLU A 123 -9.96 -1.84 -0.69
CA GLU A 123 -9.72 -0.54 -1.35
C GLU A 123 -8.39 -0.53 -2.10
N VAL A 124 -7.30 -1.02 -1.49
CA VAL A 124 -6.00 -1.08 -2.16
C VAL A 124 -6.03 -2.09 -3.30
N ALA A 125 -6.70 -3.24 -3.13
CA ALA A 125 -6.82 -4.23 -4.19
C ALA A 125 -7.66 -3.71 -5.38
N ASP A 126 -8.77 -3.03 -5.10
CA ASP A 126 -9.64 -2.40 -6.10
C ASP A 126 -8.90 -1.30 -6.85
N THR A 127 -8.17 -0.45 -6.14
CA THR A 127 -7.31 0.57 -6.76
C THR A 127 -6.23 -0.07 -7.61
N THR A 128 -5.57 -1.12 -7.13
CA THR A 128 -4.55 -1.85 -7.90
C THR A 128 -5.15 -2.39 -9.21
N LEU A 129 -6.31 -3.06 -9.16
CA LEU A 129 -6.98 -3.55 -10.35
C LEU A 129 -7.39 -2.40 -11.28
N CYS A 130 -7.88 -1.29 -10.74
CA CYS A 130 -8.17 -0.08 -11.52
C CYS A 130 -6.94 0.41 -12.27
N LEU A 131 -5.78 0.48 -11.62
CA LEU A 131 -4.51 0.87 -12.23
C LEU A 131 -4.07 -0.13 -13.32
N ILE A 132 -4.12 -1.44 -13.03
CA ILE A 132 -3.83 -2.49 -14.02
C ILE A 132 -4.72 -2.34 -15.25
N LEU A 133 -6.04 -2.21 -15.06
CA LEU A 133 -6.99 -2.04 -16.16
C LEU A 133 -6.74 -0.76 -16.94
N ASN A 134 -6.35 0.34 -16.27
CA ASN A 134 -5.96 1.57 -16.95
C ASN A 134 -4.71 1.38 -17.81
N LEU A 135 -3.72 0.60 -17.38
CA LEU A 135 -2.55 0.28 -18.21
C LEU A 135 -2.95 -0.53 -19.46
N TYR A 136 -3.79 -1.56 -19.28
CA TYR A 136 -4.22 -2.46 -20.34
C TYR A 136 -5.19 -1.82 -21.35
N ARG A 137 -6.11 -0.98 -20.87
CA ARG A 137 -7.23 -0.42 -21.67
C ARG A 137 -7.07 1.06 -21.99
N ARG A 138 -6.04 1.69 -21.43
CA ARG A 138 -5.66 3.10 -21.62
C ARG A 138 -6.78 4.10 -21.37
N THR A 139 -7.74 3.75 -20.52
CA THR A 139 -8.97 4.51 -20.28
C THR A 139 -8.70 5.93 -19.80
N TYR A 140 -7.75 6.12 -18.87
CA TYR A 140 -7.32 7.45 -18.43
C TYR A 140 -6.77 8.31 -19.57
N TRP A 141 -5.82 7.78 -20.36
CA TRP A 141 -5.23 8.54 -21.47
C TRP A 141 -6.26 8.87 -22.56
N LEU A 142 -7.14 7.92 -22.91
CA LEU A 142 -8.21 8.14 -23.88
C LEU A 142 -9.20 9.21 -23.39
N ALA A 143 -9.62 9.15 -22.13
CA ALA A 143 -10.50 10.16 -21.54
C ALA A 143 -9.86 11.57 -21.55
N ASN A 144 -8.57 11.66 -21.23
CA ASN A 144 -7.83 12.93 -21.29
C ASN A 144 -7.76 13.47 -22.72
N MET A 145 -7.51 12.63 -23.72
CA MET A 145 -7.51 13.09 -25.12
C MET A 145 -8.84 13.72 -25.54
N VAL A 146 -9.97 13.13 -25.11
CA VAL A 146 -11.30 13.70 -25.36
C VAL A 146 -11.48 15.02 -24.63
N ARG A 147 -11.08 15.09 -23.35
CA ARG A 147 -11.13 16.32 -22.55
C ARG A 147 -10.30 17.45 -23.18
N ASP A 148 -9.15 17.11 -23.77
CA ASP A 148 -8.24 18.04 -24.43
C ASP A 148 -8.73 18.43 -25.84
N GLY A 149 -9.94 18.01 -26.23
CA GLY A 149 -10.62 18.43 -27.46
C GLY A 149 -10.23 17.63 -28.71
N LYS A 150 -9.50 16.51 -28.58
CA LYS A 150 -9.22 15.65 -29.74
C LYS A 150 -10.52 15.04 -30.26
N LYS A 151 -10.73 15.12 -31.57
CA LYS A 151 -11.89 14.55 -32.26
C LYS A 151 -11.49 13.23 -32.92
N PHE A 152 -12.33 12.22 -32.74
CA PHE A 152 -12.18 10.90 -33.35
C PHE A 152 -13.35 10.67 -34.30
N THR A 153 -13.15 10.92 -35.59
CA THR A 153 -14.18 10.89 -36.63
C THR A 153 -14.29 9.54 -37.33
N GLY A 154 -13.36 8.61 -37.08
CA GLY A 154 -13.32 7.32 -37.75
C GLY A 154 -12.47 6.27 -37.04
N PRO A 155 -12.54 5.00 -37.47
CA PRO A 155 -11.91 3.86 -36.79
C PRO A 155 -10.37 3.94 -36.77
N GLU A 156 -9.73 4.55 -37.77
CA GLU A 156 -8.27 4.71 -37.82
C GLU A 156 -7.76 5.62 -36.69
N GLN A 157 -8.42 6.76 -36.46
CA GLN A 157 -8.05 7.69 -35.40
C GLN A 157 -8.27 7.09 -34.01
N VAL A 158 -9.32 6.28 -33.84
CA VAL A 158 -9.55 5.52 -32.60
C VAL A 158 -8.43 4.50 -32.40
N ARG A 159 -8.03 3.77 -33.45
CA ARG A 159 -6.93 2.79 -33.38
C ARG A 159 -5.60 3.46 -33.01
N GLU A 160 -5.29 4.61 -33.61
CA GLU A 160 -4.08 5.39 -33.31
C GLU A 160 -4.08 5.90 -31.85
N ALA A 161 -5.20 6.44 -31.38
CA ALA A 161 -5.32 6.92 -30.00
C ALA A 161 -5.25 5.78 -28.96
N ALA A 162 -5.83 4.63 -29.30
CA ALA A 162 -5.85 3.43 -28.46
C ALA A 162 -4.60 2.55 -28.65
N GLN A 163 -3.58 3.01 -29.37
CA GLN A 163 -2.35 2.24 -29.56
C GLN A 163 -1.74 1.87 -28.20
N GLY A 164 -1.37 0.60 -28.05
CA GLY A 164 -0.87 0.03 -26.80
C GLY A 164 -1.92 -0.65 -25.93
N CYS A 165 -3.22 -0.46 -26.21
CA CYS A 165 -4.29 -1.26 -25.59
C CYS A 165 -4.08 -2.75 -25.86
N ALA A 166 -4.21 -3.57 -24.82
CA ALA A 166 -3.98 -5.00 -24.88
C ALA A 166 -5.24 -5.79 -24.49
N ARG A 167 -5.28 -7.04 -24.94
CA ARG A 167 -6.24 -8.05 -24.44
C ARG A 167 -5.68 -8.59 -23.13
N ILE A 168 -6.53 -8.70 -22.11
CA ILE A 168 -6.13 -9.19 -20.77
C ILE A 168 -6.12 -10.73 -20.70
N ARG A 169 -7.14 -11.38 -21.27
CA ARG A 169 -7.29 -12.84 -21.16
C ARG A 169 -6.07 -13.55 -21.76
N GLY A 170 -5.41 -14.36 -20.92
CA GLY A 170 -4.22 -15.14 -21.28
C GLY A 170 -2.90 -14.49 -20.85
N ASP A 171 -2.89 -13.21 -20.49
CA ASP A 171 -1.70 -12.56 -19.94
C ASP A 171 -1.42 -13.05 -18.52
N THR A 172 -0.15 -12.98 -18.13
CA THR A 172 0.33 -13.39 -16.82
C THR A 172 0.51 -12.18 -15.89
N LEU A 173 -0.20 -12.19 -14.75
CA LEU A 173 -0.02 -11.23 -13.67
C LEU A 173 0.91 -11.82 -12.60
N GLY A 174 2.09 -11.23 -12.45
CA GLY A 174 3.05 -11.55 -11.40
C GLY A 174 2.87 -10.68 -10.17
N ILE A 175 2.56 -11.30 -9.05
CA ILE A 175 2.40 -10.63 -7.75
C ILE A 175 3.66 -10.84 -6.90
N VAL A 176 4.30 -9.74 -6.50
CA VAL A 176 5.42 -9.76 -5.56
C VAL A 176 4.90 -9.48 -4.16
N GLY A 177 4.85 -10.51 -3.32
CA GLY A 177 4.23 -10.50 -1.99
C GLY A 177 2.76 -10.94 -2.03
N LEU A 178 2.46 -12.13 -1.51
CA LEU A 178 1.10 -12.70 -1.49
C LEU A 178 0.48 -12.58 -0.09
N GLY A 179 0.53 -11.38 0.47
CA GLY A 179 -0.14 -11.04 1.72
C GLY A 179 -1.65 -10.83 1.55
N ARG A 180 -2.24 -10.03 2.45
CA ARG A 180 -3.67 -9.68 2.42
C ARG A 180 -4.09 -9.03 1.08
N ILE A 181 -3.35 -8.00 0.67
CA ILE A 181 -3.64 -7.23 -0.56
C ILE A 181 -3.32 -8.07 -1.80
N GLY A 182 -2.14 -8.70 -1.85
CA GLY A 182 -1.76 -9.56 -2.98
C GLY A 182 -2.76 -10.69 -3.23
N SER A 183 -3.27 -11.32 -2.17
CA SER A 183 -4.34 -12.34 -2.29
C SER A 183 -5.64 -11.74 -2.81
N ALA A 184 -6.06 -10.58 -2.32
CA ALA A 184 -7.29 -9.91 -2.79
C ALA A 184 -7.20 -9.49 -4.27
N VAL A 185 -6.04 -9.01 -4.71
CA VAL A 185 -5.73 -8.70 -6.11
C VAL A 185 -5.76 -9.96 -6.98
N ALA A 186 -5.11 -11.04 -6.53
CA ALA A 186 -5.08 -12.32 -7.25
C ALA A 186 -6.50 -12.85 -7.54
N LEU A 187 -7.38 -12.85 -6.54
CA LEU A 187 -8.76 -13.32 -6.67
C LEU A 187 -9.56 -12.49 -7.68
N ARG A 188 -9.41 -11.16 -7.65
CA ARG A 188 -10.08 -10.24 -8.60
C ARG A 188 -9.53 -10.43 -10.02
N ALA A 189 -8.22 -10.54 -10.17
CA ALA A 189 -7.55 -10.67 -11.46
C ALA A 189 -7.97 -11.93 -12.24
N LYS A 190 -8.24 -13.05 -11.54
CA LYS A 190 -8.72 -14.29 -12.17
C LYS A 190 -10.01 -14.10 -12.97
N ALA A 191 -10.93 -13.25 -12.50
CA ALA A 191 -12.18 -12.98 -13.20
C ALA A 191 -11.98 -12.29 -14.57
N PHE A 192 -10.90 -11.51 -14.72
CA PHE A 192 -10.53 -10.89 -15.99
C PHE A 192 -9.80 -11.84 -16.95
N GLY A 193 -9.48 -13.07 -16.50
CA GLY A 193 -8.81 -14.10 -17.29
C GLY A 193 -7.28 -14.00 -17.27
N PHE A 194 -6.70 -13.34 -16.26
CA PHE A 194 -5.27 -13.41 -16.00
C PHE A 194 -4.86 -14.81 -15.53
N ILE A 195 -3.68 -15.24 -15.96
CA ILE A 195 -2.93 -16.32 -15.30
C ILE A 195 -2.18 -15.65 -14.15
N VAL A 196 -2.50 -15.99 -12.91
CA VAL A 196 -1.91 -15.33 -11.74
C VAL A 196 -0.78 -16.18 -11.18
N MET A 197 0.41 -15.56 -11.07
CA MET A 197 1.56 -16.13 -10.41
C MET A 197 2.06 -15.22 -9.28
N PHE A 198 2.79 -15.77 -8.32
CA PHE A 198 3.35 -14.97 -7.24
C PHE A 198 4.72 -15.45 -6.76
N TYR A 199 5.47 -14.51 -6.20
CA TYR A 199 6.71 -14.71 -5.48
C TYR A 199 6.55 -14.13 -4.08
N ASP A 200 6.70 -14.97 -3.07
CA ASP A 200 6.76 -14.58 -1.68
C ASP A 200 7.69 -15.57 -0.93
N PRO A 201 8.91 -15.15 -0.56
CA PRO A 201 9.89 -16.06 0.05
C PRO A 201 9.58 -16.35 1.53
N TYR A 202 8.64 -15.64 2.15
CA TYR A 202 8.36 -15.75 3.58
C TYR A 202 7.11 -16.57 3.89
N LEU A 203 6.29 -16.88 2.90
CA LEU A 203 5.09 -17.69 3.09
C LEU A 203 5.42 -19.20 3.17
N PRO A 204 4.71 -19.95 4.03
CA PRO A 204 4.78 -21.41 4.01
C PRO A 204 4.13 -21.98 2.74
N ASP A 205 4.52 -23.19 2.38
CA ASP A 205 3.97 -23.91 1.22
C ASP A 205 2.48 -24.24 1.40
N GLY A 206 1.73 -24.26 0.30
CA GLY A 206 0.34 -24.72 0.22
C GLY A 206 -0.69 -23.64 -0.05
N ILE A 207 -0.37 -22.35 0.19
CA ILE A 207 -1.30 -21.24 -0.08
C ILE A 207 -1.67 -21.14 -1.57
N GLU A 208 -0.72 -21.49 -2.44
CA GLU A 208 -0.90 -21.54 -3.89
C GLU A 208 -1.97 -22.56 -4.31
N LYS A 209 -2.08 -23.67 -3.58
CA LYS A 209 -3.09 -24.70 -3.83
C LYS A 209 -4.47 -24.22 -3.39
N SER A 210 -4.55 -23.60 -2.21
CA SER A 210 -5.80 -23.08 -1.65
C SER A 210 -6.43 -22.00 -2.52
N LEU A 211 -5.61 -21.11 -3.11
CA LEU A 211 -6.08 -20.02 -3.96
C LEU A 211 -6.11 -20.37 -5.47
N GLY A 212 -5.55 -21.52 -5.84
CA GLY A 212 -5.39 -21.95 -7.24
C GLY A 212 -4.57 -20.94 -8.03
N LEU A 213 -3.35 -20.66 -7.56
CA LEU A 213 -2.35 -19.76 -8.14
C LEU A 213 -1.07 -20.52 -8.44
N THR A 214 -0.20 -19.95 -9.28
CA THR A 214 1.14 -20.51 -9.53
C THR A 214 2.17 -19.83 -8.64
N ARG A 215 2.88 -20.58 -7.79
CA ARG A 215 4.01 -20.05 -7.02
C ARG A 215 5.31 -20.20 -7.79
N VAL A 216 6.16 -19.18 -7.75
CA VAL A 216 7.57 -19.28 -8.12
C VAL A 216 8.47 -18.93 -6.93
N TYR A 217 9.69 -19.45 -6.94
CA TYR A 217 10.60 -19.40 -5.78
C TYR A 217 11.73 -18.38 -5.93
N THR A 218 11.83 -17.73 -7.09
CA THR A 218 12.77 -16.62 -7.30
C THR A 218 12.04 -15.42 -7.90
N LEU A 219 12.52 -14.22 -7.59
CA LEU A 219 12.02 -13.00 -8.22
C LEU A 219 12.24 -13.04 -9.75
N GLN A 220 13.39 -13.55 -10.20
CA GLN A 220 13.74 -13.65 -11.61
C GLN A 220 12.69 -14.46 -12.39
N ASP A 221 12.27 -15.62 -11.87
CA ASP A 221 11.26 -16.46 -12.53
C ASP A 221 9.92 -15.74 -12.67
N LEU A 222 9.55 -14.93 -11.68
CA LEU A 222 8.34 -14.11 -11.74
C LEU A 222 8.46 -13.04 -12.83
N LEU A 223 9.54 -12.25 -12.80
CA LEU A 223 9.74 -11.15 -13.75
C LEU A 223 9.81 -11.64 -15.20
N TYR A 224 10.44 -12.79 -15.43
CA TYR A 224 10.58 -13.39 -16.76
C TYR A 224 9.25 -13.88 -17.35
N GLN A 225 8.33 -14.36 -16.51
CA GLN A 225 7.06 -14.96 -16.93
C GLN A 225 5.88 -13.97 -16.94
N SER A 226 6.02 -12.81 -16.32
CA SER A 226 4.93 -11.86 -16.13
C SER A 226 4.82 -10.83 -17.25
N ASP A 227 3.60 -10.64 -17.76
CA ASP A 227 3.26 -9.55 -18.68
C ASP A 227 2.93 -8.27 -17.91
N CYS A 228 2.44 -8.41 -16.68
CA CYS A 228 2.24 -7.33 -15.72
C CYS A 228 2.78 -7.75 -14.36
N VAL A 229 3.59 -6.90 -13.73
CA VAL A 229 4.11 -7.10 -12.37
C VAL A 229 3.45 -6.12 -11.42
N SER A 230 2.94 -6.60 -10.29
CA SER A 230 2.36 -5.76 -9.24
C SER A 230 3.01 -6.03 -7.89
N LEU A 231 3.42 -4.96 -7.20
CA LEU A 231 4.12 -5.01 -5.92
C LEU A 231 3.14 -4.88 -4.74
N HIS A 232 3.18 -5.86 -3.84
CA HIS A 232 2.34 -5.94 -2.64
C HIS A 232 3.12 -6.42 -1.40
N CYS A 233 4.45 -6.39 -1.45
CA CYS A 233 5.31 -6.68 -0.31
C CYS A 233 5.59 -5.41 0.52
N THR A 234 5.87 -5.58 1.81
CA THR A 234 6.30 -4.47 2.67
C THR A 234 7.75 -4.10 2.39
N LEU A 235 8.09 -2.81 2.46
CA LEU A 235 9.48 -2.35 2.42
C LEU A 235 10.22 -2.78 3.69
N ASN A 236 11.44 -3.30 3.53
CA ASN A 236 12.35 -3.72 4.58
C ASN A 236 13.81 -3.58 4.10
N GLU A 237 14.76 -3.89 4.98
CA GLU A 237 16.21 -3.75 4.75
C GLU A 237 16.73 -4.57 3.56
N HIS A 238 16.02 -5.62 3.13
CA HIS A 238 16.49 -6.56 2.10
C HIS A 238 15.84 -6.34 0.72
N ASN A 239 14.85 -5.45 0.61
CA ASN A 239 14.11 -5.24 -0.64
C ASN A 239 13.98 -3.76 -1.05
N HIS A 240 14.82 -2.89 -0.48
CA HIS A 240 15.01 -1.56 -1.03
C HIS A 240 15.49 -1.64 -2.49
N HIS A 241 14.85 -0.90 -3.38
CA HIS A 241 15.04 -0.96 -4.83
C HIS A 241 15.00 -2.40 -5.38
N LEU A 242 14.02 -3.20 -4.91
CA LEU A 242 13.74 -4.54 -5.44
C LEU A 242 13.59 -4.53 -6.97
N ILE A 243 12.90 -3.52 -7.49
CA ILE A 243 12.83 -3.20 -8.91
C ILE A 243 13.86 -2.11 -9.20
N ASN A 244 14.98 -2.51 -9.81
CA ASN A 244 16.12 -1.67 -10.15
C ASN A 244 16.56 -1.93 -11.59
N GLU A 245 17.63 -1.27 -12.05
CA GLU A 245 18.14 -1.42 -13.42
C GLU A 245 18.40 -2.89 -13.81
N PHE A 246 18.90 -3.70 -12.88
CA PHE A 246 19.20 -5.11 -13.12
C PHE A 246 17.92 -5.96 -13.21
N THR A 247 16.99 -5.81 -12.26
CA THR A 247 15.76 -6.61 -12.25
C THR A 247 14.78 -6.18 -13.35
N ILE A 248 14.76 -4.91 -13.74
CA ILE A 248 14.01 -4.44 -14.92
C ILE A 248 14.47 -5.15 -16.21
N LYS A 249 15.77 -5.41 -16.36
CA LYS A 249 16.31 -6.17 -17.50
C LYS A 249 15.84 -7.62 -17.54
N GLN A 250 15.32 -8.16 -16.44
CA GLN A 250 14.77 -9.51 -16.36
C GLN A 250 13.26 -9.57 -16.69
N MET A 251 12.56 -8.44 -16.61
CA MET A 251 11.12 -8.37 -16.95
C MET A 251 10.88 -8.72 -18.42
N ARG A 252 9.66 -9.11 -18.82
CA ARG A 252 9.36 -9.23 -20.25
C ARG A 252 9.49 -7.89 -20.99
N PRO A 253 10.02 -7.85 -22.23
CA PRO A 253 10.01 -6.63 -23.04
C PRO A 253 8.57 -6.13 -23.24
N GLY A 254 8.32 -4.88 -22.88
CA GLY A 254 6.99 -4.27 -22.97
C GLY A 254 6.01 -4.75 -21.89
N ALA A 255 6.52 -5.25 -20.76
CA ALA A 255 5.72 -5.54 -19.56
C ALA A 255 5.15 -4.26 -18.92
N PHE A 256 4.13 -4.44 -18.08
CA PHE A 256 3.56 -3.42 -17.21
C PHE A 256 4.10 -3.52 -15.78
N LEU A 257 4.19 -2.39 -15.08
CA LEU A 257 4.56 -2.34 -13.66
C LEU A 257 3.51 -1.56 -12.85
N VAL A 258 3.08 -2.11 -11.72
CA VAL A 258 2.16 -1.44 -10.79
C VAL A 258 2.73 -1.46 -9.37
N ASN A 259 2.79 -0.30 -8.72
CA ASN A 259 3.21 -0.19 -7.32
C ASN A 259 2.15 0.55 -6.48
N THR A 260 1.48 -0.19 -5.60
CA THR A 260 0.57 0.31 -4.58
C THR A 260 1.05 -0.07 -3.16
N ALA A 261 2.32 -0.44 -3.05
CA ALA A 261 2.94 -0.89 -1.81
C ALA A 261 3.76 0.23 -1.15
N ARG A 262 5.03 0.38 -1.52
CA ARG A 262 5.93 1.43 -1.01
C ARG A 262 6.82 1.97 -2.12
N GLY A 263 7.10 3.27 -2.07
CA GLY A 263 7.93 3.97 -3.06
C GLY A 263 9.33 3.36 -3.20
N GLY A 264 10.04 3.19 -2.08
CA GLY A 264 11.41 2.67 -2.04
C GLY A 264 11.59 1.22 -2.53
N LEU A 265 10.53 0.53 -2.98
CA LEU A 265 10.66 -0.77 -3.66
C LEU A 265 11.12 -0.62 -5.12
N VAL A 266 10.96 0.57 -5.71
CA VAL A 266 11.29 0.85 -7.10
C VAL A 266 12.33 1.96 -7.14
N ASP A 267 13.37 1.76 -7.95
CA ASP A 267 14.32 2.80 -8.33
C ASP A 267 13.68 3.67 -9.43
N ASP A 268 13.37 4.92 -9.09
CA ASP A 268 12.68 5.87 -9.97
C ASP A 268 13.52 6.22 -11.22
N ASP A 269 14.85 6.28 -11.10
CA ASP A 269 15.75 6.55 -12.23
C ASP A 269 15.76 5.38 -13.22
N ALA A 270 15.88 4.16 -12.70
CA ALA A 270 15.84 2.95 -13.51
C ALA A 270 14.49 2.80 -14.23
N LEU A 271 13.38 3.07 -13.53
CA LEU A 271 12.04 3.04 -14.12
C LEU A 271 11.87 4.10 -15.21
N ALA A 272 12.29 5.35 -14.95
CA ALA A 272 12.21 6.44 -15.92
C ALA A 272 12.96 6.09 -17.21
N SER A 273 14.17 5.54 -17.09
CA SER A 273 14.98 5.09 -18.22
C SER A 273 14.29 3.96 -18.99
N ALA A 274 13.74 2.97 -18.28
CA ALA A 274 13.05 1.83 -18.88
C ALA A 274 11.79 2.22 -19.66
N LEU A 275 11.03 3.20 -19.16
CA LEU A 275 9.85 3.75 -19.85
C LEU A 275 10.25 4.51 -21.14
N LYS A 276 11.30 5.34 -21.07
CA LYS A 276 11.83 6.08 -22.24
C LYS A 276 12.34 5.13 -23.33
N GLN A 277 12.96 4.02 -22.94
CA GLN A 277 13.46 3.00 -23.86
C GLN A 277 12.37 2.04 -24.36
N GLY A 278 11.14 2.11 -23.82
CA GLY A 278 10.06 1.17 -24.13
C GLY A 278 10.30 -0.25 -23.59
N ARG A 279 11.28 -0.44 -22.70
CA ARG A 279 11.56 -1.72 -22.03
C ARG A 279 10.40 -2.12 -21.13
N ILE A 280 9.86 -1.14 -20.41
CA ILE A 280 8.56 -1.20 -19.73
C ILE A 280 7.59 -0.42 -20.60
N ARG A 281 6.43 -1.01 -20.90
CA ARG A 281 5.44 -0.40 -21.79
C ARG A 281 4.73 0.77 -21.11
N ALA A 282 4.34 0.59 -19.86
CA ALA A 282 3.70 1.59 -19.02
C ALA A 282 3.80 1.19 -17.55
N ALA A 283 3.73 2.18 -16.65
CA ALA A 283 3.74 1.97 -15.22
C ALA A 283 2.62 2.76 -14.52
N ALA A 284 2.15 2.25 -13.39
CA ALA A 284 1.21 2.95 -12.51
C ALA A 284 1.72 2.90 -11.06
N LEU A 285 1.93 4.08 -10.47
CA LEU A 285 2.47 4.24 -9.13
C LEU A 285 1.47 5.00 -8.27
N ASP A 286 0.99 4.38 -7.19
CA ASP A 286 0.29 5.11 -6.13
C ASP A 286 1.27 5.68 -5.10
N VAL A 287 2.48 5.12 -5.05
CA VAL A 287 3.51 5.46 -4.07
C VAL A 287 4.83 5.76 -4.77
N HIS A 288 5.62 6.66 -4.20
CA HIS A 288 6.84 7.20 -4.81
C HIS A 288 7.97 7.26 -3.77
N GLU A 289 9.23 7.19 -4.21
CA GLU A 289 10.38 7.19 -3.29
C GLU A 289 10.42 8.44 -2.42
N ASN A 290 10.08 9.59 -3.01
CA ASN A 290 9.99 10.88 -2.33
C ASN A 290 8.53 11.35 -2.29
N GLU A 291 7.92 11.32 -1.11
CA GLU A 291 6.57 11.81 -0.85
C GLU A 291 6.56 13.02 0.10
N PRO A 292 5.64 13.98 -0.07
CA PRO A 292 4.54 14.01 -1.04
C PRO A 292 5.03 14.17 -2.49
N TYR A 293 4.53 13.32 -3.38
CA TYR A 293 4.97 13.32 -4.77
C TYR A 293 4.39 14.51 -5.53
N ASN A 294 5.24 15.21 -6.27
CA ASN A 294 4.82 16.30 -7.14
C ASN A 294 5.71 16.36 -8.38
N VAL A 295 5.10 16.11 -9.54
CA VAL A 295 5.75 16.18 -10.87
C VAL A 295 6.34 17.57 -11.19
N PHE A 296 5.93 18.61 -10.45
CA PHE A 296 6.42 19.98 -10.58
C PHE A 296 7.42 20.39 -9.48
N GLN A 297 7.61 19.59 -8.42
CA GLN A 297 8.68 19.81 -7.45
C GLN A 297 9.95 19.13 -7.96
N GLY A 298 10.83 19.94 -8.52
CA GLY A 298 12.05 19.48 -9.18
C GLY A 298 12.31 20.33 -10.42
N GLN A 299 13.28 21.24 -10.32
CA GLN A 299 13.70 22.05 -11.47
C GLN A 299 14.51 21.22 -12.48
N SER A 300 14.98 20.03 -12.10
CA SER A 300 15.79 19.13 -12.92
C SER A 300 15.32 17.67 -12.83
N ASN A 301 15.64 16.89 -13.85
CA ASN A 301 15.36 15.44 -13.90
C ASN A 301 16.10 14.65 -12.81
N ALA A 302 17.22 15.18 -12.29
CA ALA A 302 17.93 14.56 -11.15
C ALA A 302 17.13 14.63 -9.84
N GLN A 303 16.10 15.48 -9.76
CA GLN A 303 15.30 15.70 -8.55
C GLN A 303 13.86 15.18 -8.70
N CYS A 304 13.44 14.86 -9.93
CA CYS A 304 12.18 14.21 -10.25
C CYS A 304 12.38 13.33 -11.50
N PRO A 305 12.99 12.13 -11.37
CA PRO A 305 13.36 11.28 -12.50
C PRO A 305 12.19 10.95 -13.44
N LEU A 306 11.01 10.81 -12.85
CA LEU A 306 9.77 10.43 -13.52
C LEU A 306 9.04 11.58 -14.23
N LYS A 307 9.48 12.84 -14.08
CA LYS A 307 8.80 14.04 -14.61
C LYS A 307 8.49 13.95 -16.11
N ASP A 308 9.47 13.50 -16.91
CA ASP A 308 9.36 13.37 -18.35
C ASP A 308 9.16 11.91 -18.80
N ALA A 309 8.81 11.00 -17.88
CA ALA A 309 8.64 9.59 -18.20
C ALA A 309 7.33 9.38 -19.00
N PRO A 310 7.39 8.76 -20.20
CA PRO A 310 6.18 8.47 -20.96
C PRO A 310 5.39 7.33 -20.32
N ASN A 311 4.09 7.24 -20.63
CA ASN A 311 3.24 6.11 -20.24
C ASN A 311 3.22 5.81 -18.73
N LEU A 312 3.31 6.86 -17.91
CA LEU A 312 3.24 6.76 -16.45
C LEU A 312 1.87 7.26 -15.94
N LEU A 313 1.32 6.56 -14.96
CA LEU A 313 0.20 7.02 -14.13
C LEU A 313 0.68 7.16 -12.70
N CYS A 314 0.33 8.27 -12.07
CA CYS A 314 0.66 8.54 -10.67
C CYS A 314 -0.63 8.88 -9.90
N THR A 315 -0.79 8.30 -8.72
CA THR A 315 -1.81 8.70 -7.74
C THR A 315 -1.13 9.09 -6.42
N PRO A 316 -1.74 9.93 -5.58
CA PRO A 316 -1.04 10.58 -4.46
C PRO A 316 -1.15 9.75 -3.17
N HIS A 317 -0.68 8.50 -3.19
CA HIS A 317 -0.76 7.56 -2.06
C HIS A 317 -2.19 7.43 -1.52
N ALA A 318 -3.14 7.21 -2.43
CA ALA A 318 -4.57 7.24 -2.14
C ALA A 318 -5.23 5.86 -2.24
N ALA A 319 -4.51 4.80 -2.60
CA ALA A 319 -5.10 3.48 -2.80
C ALA A 319 -5.82 2.93 -1.56
N PHE A 320 -5.42 3.36 -0.36
CA PHE A 320 -6.05 2.93 0.88
C PHE A 320 -7.36 3.66 1.20
N TYR A 321 -7.67 4.76 0.50
CA TYR A 321 -8.69 5.70 0.96
C TYR A 321 -10.11 5.33 0.49
N SER A 322 -10.98 5.13 1.46
CA SER A 322 -12.43 5.32 1.39
C SER A 322 -12.87 5.98 2.69
N ASP A 323 -14.02 6.66 2.71
CA ASP A 323 -14.52 7.27 3.96
C ASP A 323 -14.69 6.21 5.07
N ALA A 324 -15.10 4.99 4.69
CA ALA A 324 -15.25 3.85 5.60
C ALA A 324 -13.91 3.32 6.11
N SER A 325 -12.96 3.02 5.22
CA SER A 325 -11.64 2.48 5.61
C SER A 325 -10.81 3.49 6.41
N CYS A 326 -10.90 4.78 6.10
CA CYS A 326 -10.25 5.84 6.87
C CYS A 326 -10.83 5.94 8.28
N SER A 327 -12.15 5.80 8.41
CA SER A 327 -12.81 5.78 9.71
C SER A 327 -12.40 4.57 10.54
N GLU A 328 -12.51 3.37 9.97
CA GLU A 328 -12.08 2.11 10.61
C GLU A 328 -10.62 2.18 11.08
N LEU A 329 -9.72 2.64 10.20
CA LEU A 329 -8.31 2.78 10.46
C LEU A 329 -8.04 3.65 11.71
N ARG A 330 -8.68 4.82 11.78
CA ARG A 330 -8.52 5.77 12.89
C ARG A 330 -9.14 5.25 14.18
N GLU A 331 -10.28 4.59 14.12
CA GLU A 331 -10.92 3.94 15.27
C GLU A 331 -10.04 2.81 15.85
N MET A 332 -9.44 1.99 14.99
CA MET A 332 -8.51 0.93 15.39
C MET A 332 -7.25 1.51 16.04
N ALA A 333 -6.69 2.59 15.48
CA ALA A 333 -5.51 3.26 16.02
C ALA A 333 -5.78 3.87 17.41
N ALA A 334 -6.88 4.60 17.56
CA ALA A 334 -7.31 5.14 18.85
C ALA A 334 -7.57 4.05 19.89
N SER A 335 -8.19 2.95 19.47
CA SER A 335 -8.42 1.79 20.34
C SER A 335 -7.12 1.17 20.82
N GLU A 336 -6.07 1.16 19.99
CA GLU A 336 -4.74 0.66 20.38
C GLU A 336 -4.07 1.58 21.41
N ILE A 337 -4.15 2.91 21.24
CA ILE A 337 -3.73 3.87 22.25
C ILE A 337 -4.49 3.63 23.57
N ARG A 338 -5.81 3.42 23.51
CA ARG A 338 -6.61 3.14 24.70
C ARG A 338 -6.15 1.89 25.44
N ARG A 339 -5.88 0.80 24.71
CA ARG A 339 -5.32 -0.44 25.30
C ARG A 339 -4.00 -0.15 26.02
N ALA A 340 -3.13 0.63 25.40
CA ALA A 340 -1.83 0.99 25.96
C ALA A 340 -1.92 1.83 27.25
N ILE A 341 -2.90 2.73 27.34
CA ILE A 341 -3.11 3.61 28.51
C ILE A 341 -3.73 2.84 29.68
N VAL A 342 -4.72 1.99 29.40
CA VAL A 342 -5.48 1.26 30.45
C VAL A 342 -4.78 -0.04 30.87
N GLY A 343 -3.98 -0.63 29.96
CA GLY A 343 -3.31 -1.92 30.17
C GLY A 343 -1.81 -1.80 30.44
N ARG A 344 -1.15 -2.98 30.44
CA ARG A 344 0.31 -3.10 30.59
C ARG A 344 0.96 -3.32 29.22
N ILE A 345 1.82 -2.40 28.81
CA ILE A 345 2.64 -2.51 27.59
C ILE A 345 3.80 -3.50 27.82
N PRO A 346 4.16 -4.35 26.82
CA PRO A 346 3.53 -4.52 25.50
C PRO A 346 2.44 -5.60 25.45
N ASP A 347 2.14 -6.26 26.57
CA ASP A 347 1.26 -7.45 26.62
C ASP A 347 -0.19 -7.17 26.20
N CYS A 348 -0.72 -6.00 26.56
CA CYS A 348 -2.09 -5.60 26.21
C CYS A 348 -2.25 -5.14 24.74
N LEU A 349 -1.15 -4.98 24.00
CA LEU A 349 -1.16 -4.45 22.64
C LEU A 349 -1.50 -5.54 21.64
N ARG A 350 -2.42 -5.23 20.73
CA ARG A 350 -2.92 -6.15 19.71
C ARG A 350 -1.92 -6.33 18.59
N ASN A 351 -1.33 -5.24 18.10
CA ASN A 351 -0.50 -5.24 16.89
C ASN A 351 0.85 -4.53 17.13
N CYS A 352 1.51 -4.84 18.24
CA CYS A 352 2.86 -4.33 18.48
C CYS A 352 3.88 -5.08 17.61
N VAL A 353 4.65 -4.31 16.84
CA VAL A 353 5.56 -4.79 15.78
C VAL A 353 7.03 -4.81 16.20
N ASN A 354 7.33 -4.47 17.45
CA ASN A 354 8.70 -4.32 17.95
C ASN A 354 8.88 -4.95 19.34
N LYS A 355 8.08 -5.98 19.67
CA LYS A 355 8.06 -6.64 20.99
C LYS A 355 9.43 -7.24 21.36
N GLU A 356 10.14 -7.74 20.36
CA GLU A 356 11.45 -8.39 20.48
C GLU A 356 12.58 -7.44 20.94
N TYR A 357 12.42 -6.12 20.76
CA TYR A 357 13.44 -5.13 21.12
C TYR A 357 13.25 -4.58 22.54
N PHE A 358 12.18 -4.98 23.24
CA PHE A 358 12.05 -4.70 24.66
C PHE A 358 13.06 -5.55 25.40
N HIS A 359 14.06 -4.90 26.01
CA HIS A 359 15.03 -5.59 26.85
C HIS A 359 14.28 -6.34 27.94
N SER A 360 14.27 -7.68 27.87
CA SER A 360 13.90 -8.51 29.01
C SER A 360 14.90 -8.18 30.11
N SER A 361 14.47 -7.39 31.07
CA SER A 361 15.18 -7.28 32.34
C SER A 361 15.06 -8.65 33.01
N THR A 362 15.94 -9.58 32.64
CA THR A 362 16.32 -10.72 33.48
C THR A 362 17.08 -10.15 34.67
N GLY A 363 16.34 -9.51 35.57
CA GLY A 363 16.79 -8.97 36.83
C GLY A 363 15.67 -9.23 37.83
N SER A 364 15.94 -10.15 38.75
CA SER A 364 15.08 -10.62 39.83
C SER A 364 14.08 -9.57 40.32
N TYR A 365 12.79 -9.87 40.18
CA TYR A 365 11.76 -9.21 40.99
C TYR A 365 11.99 -9.62 42.44
N PRO A 366 12.13 -8.69 43.40
CA PRO A 366 11.89 -9.04 44.79
C PRO A 366 10.41 -9.41 44.91
N GLU A 367 10.15 -10.60 45.43
CA GLU A 367 8.84 -10.97 45.93
C GLU A 367 8.27 -9.87 46.84
N ALA A 368 6.95 -9.66 46.68
CA ALA A 368 6.02 -9.21 47.70
C ALA A 368 6.16 -7.78 48.26
N ILE A 369 5.36 -6.85 47.69
CA ILE A 369 4.35 -6.12 48.46
C ILE A 369 3.09 -5.98 47.59
N ASN A 370 2.21 -6.98 47.66
CA ASN A 370 0.76 -6.84 47.56
C ASN A 370 0.14 -8.19 47.95
N GLY A 371 -0.33 -8.30 49.20
CA GLY A 371 -1.45 -9.19 49.50
C GLY A 371 -2.67 -8.72 48.72
N GLY A 372 -3.64 -9.52 48.31
CA GLY A 372 -4.00 -10.90 48.59
C GLY A 372 -5.42 -11.06 48.06
N TYR A 373 -5.84 -12.30 47.79
CA TYR A 373 -7.19 -12.75 47.40
C TYR A 373 -7.60 -12.53 45.93
N TYR A 374 -7.21 -13.48 45.07
CA TYR A 374 -8.05 -14.64 44.71
C TYR A 374 -7.16 -15.61 43.90
N ALA A 375 -6.65 -16.64 44.58
CA ALA A 375 -6.03 -17.78 43.95
C ALA A 375 -7.09 -18.89 43.82
N GLY A 376 -7.28 -19.39 42.60
CA GLY A 376 -8.12 -20.55 42.35
C GLY A 376 -8.07 -21.00 40.89
N ALA A 377 -7.12 -21.90 40.60
CA ALA A 377 -7.13 -22.94 39.55
C ALA A 377 -7.26 -22.48 38.07
N LEU A 378 -6.59 -22.99 37.03
CA LEU A 378 -5.62 -24.05 36.72
C LEU A 378 -5.07 -23.70 35.31
N PRO A 379 -3.95 -24.27 34.82
CA PRO A 379 -3.31 -23.84 33.57
C PRO A 379 -4.12 -24.28 32.34
N ILE A 380 -4.49 -23.33 31.47
CA ILE A 380 -5.06 -23.64 30.16
C ILE A 380 -3.94 -23.97 29.18
N GLN A 381 -3.97 -25.23 28.78
CA GLN A 381 -3.15 -25.96 27.84
C GLN A 381 -3.23 -25.37 26.43
N GLN A 382 -2.09 -25.38 25.72
CA GLN A 382 -1.98 -25.02 24.31
C GLN A 382 -2.95 -25.85 23.45
N ALA A 383 -3.81 -25.19 22.68
CA ALA A 383 -4.73 -25.85 21.76
C ALA A 383 -3.98 -26.28 20.49
N HIS A 384 -3.64 -27.57 20.41
CA HIS A 384 -3.35 -28.25 19.16
C HIS A 384 -4.66 -28.69 18.47
N SER A 385 -4.62 -28.57 17.14
CA SER A 385 -5.55 -29.09 16.14
C SER A 385 -6.13 -30.49 16.44
N THR A 386 -7.44 -30.67 16.21
CA THR A 386 -8.01 -31.96 15.77
C THR A 386 -9.31 -31.73 14.98
N THR A 387 -9.42 -32.35 13.80
CA THR A 387 -10.68 -32.65 13.08
C THR A 387 -10.93 -34.17 13.22
N PRO A 388 -12.18 -34.66 13.17
CA PRO A 388 -12.61 -35.87 13.87
C PRO A 388 -12.72 -37.13 12.98
N HIS A 389 -12.58 -38.29 13.60
CA HIS A 389 -13.12 -39.61 13.21
C HIS A 389 -13.67 -40.21 14.54
N ASP A 390 -14.81 -40.90 14.66
CA ASP A 390 -15.31 -41.99 13.82
C ASP A 390 -16.78 -42.38 14.16
N SER A 391 -17.40 -43.05 13.18
CA SER A 391 -18.58 -43.94 13.10
C SER A 391 -19.51 -44.27 14.30
N THR A 392 -20.84 -44.22 14.04
CA THR A 392 -21.81 -45.29 14.37
C THR A 392 -23.05 -45.24 13.45
N VAL A 393 -23.51 -46.41 13.00
CA VAL A 393 -24.65 -46.75 12.08
C VAL A 393 -25.12 -48.16 12.51
N PRO A 394 -26.35 -48.72 12.26
CA PRO A 394 -27.74 -48.27 11.90
C PRO A 394 -28.82 -48.99 12.81
N PRO A 395 -30.08 -49.41 12.42
CA PRO A 395 -31.00 -49.24 11.23
C PRO A 395 -32.54 -49.10 11.59
N PRO A 396 -33.56 -49.39 10.73
CA PRO A 396 -33.84 -48.98 9.32
C PRO A 396 -35.30 -48.50 9.06
N GLY A 397 -35.53 -47.95 7.86
CA GLY A 397 -36.83 -47.87 7.16
C GLY A 397 -36.80 -46.68 6.19
N GLY A 398 -37.18 -46.71 4.92
CA GLY A 398 -37.88 -47.65 4.05
C GLY A 398 -38.48 -46.80 2.92
N HIS A 399 -38.46 -47.31 1.68
CA HIS A 399 -39.12 -46.80 0.46
C HIS A 399 -38.37 -45.90 -0.55
N SER A 400 -37.96 -46.60 -1.62
CA SER A 400 -38.41 -46.46 -3.02
C SER A 400 -37.66 -45.54 -4.00
N LEU A 401 -37.09 -46.25 -4.97
CA LEU A 401 -36.61 -45.85 -6.29
C LEU A 401 -37.72 -45.26 -7.17
N VAL A 402 -37.37 -44.32 -8.07
CA VAL A 402 -37.68 -44.40 -9.51
C VAL A 402 -36.56 -43.70 -10.31
N ALA A 403 -36.05 -44.42 -11.31
CA ALA A 403 -35.11 -43.97 -12.33
C ALA A 403 -35.85 -43.44 -13.57
N GLY A 404 -35.20 -42.56 -14.34
CA GLY A 404 -35.67 -42.11 -15.65
C GLY A 404 -34.50 -41.72 -16.56
N SER A 405 -34.18 -42.62 -17.47
CA SER A 405 -33.14 -42.61 -18.51
C SER A 405 -33.53 -41.84 -19.78
N GLY A 406 -32.53 -41.36 -20.56
CA GLY A 406 -32.64 -41.24 -22.03
C GLY A 406 -31.86 -40.10 -22.71
N GLY A 407 -30.77 -40.43 -23.42
CA GLY A 407 -30.32 -39.68 -24.63
C GLY A 407 -30.82 -40.41 -25.90
N PRO A 408 -30.22 -40.28 -27.11
CA PRO A 408 -29.30 -39.27 -27.70
C PRO A 408 -29.67 -38.91 -29.19
N ASN A 409 -28.68 -38.42 -30.00
CA ASN A 409 -28.60 -38.24 -31.49
C ASN A 409 -28.91 -36.81 -32.06
N SER A 410 -28.27 -36.27 -33.12
CA SER A 410 -27.14 -36.65 -34.01
C SER A 410 -26.90 -35.55 -35.09
N SER A 411 -25.64 -35.36 -35.56
CA SER A 411 -25.15 -35.06 -36.95
C SER A 411 -25.64 -33.78 -37.70
N ALA A 412 -25.01 -33.14 -38.71
CA ALA A 412 -23.87 -33.34 -39.62
C ALA A 412 -23.52 -31.96 -40.29
N SER A 413 -22.26 -31.56 -40.54
CA SER A 413 -21.44 -31.63 -41.79
C SER A 413 -21.75 -30.64 -42.96
N GLY A 414 -20.70 -30.00 -43.49
CA GLY A 414 -20.55 -29.43 -44.86
C GLY A 414 -20.22 -27.92 -44.87
N GLY A 415 -19.19 -27.35 -45.52
CA GLY A 415 -18.23 -27.80 -46.53
C GLY A 415 -18.20 -26.78 -47.69
N GLY A 416 -17.04 -26.14 -47.97
CA GLY A 416 -16.72 -25.54 -49.29
C GLY A 416 -16.45 -24.02 -49.36
N GLY A 417 -15.18 -23.64 -49.58
CA GLY A 417 -14.80 -22.52 -50.47
C GLY A 417 -14.08 -23.10 -51.70
N PRO A 418 -13.27 -22.35 -52.50
CA PRO A 418 -13.17 -20.90 -52.73
C PRO A 418 -13.14 -20.54 -54.25
N THR A 419 -13.21 -19.26 -54.64
CA THR A 419 -12.56 -18.75 -55.89
C THR A 419 -12.46 -17.22 -55.89
N GLY A 420 -11.25 -16.68 -56.15
CA GLY A 420 -10.95 -15.26 -56.38
C GLY A 420 -11.00 -14.83 -57.86
N PRO A 421 -10.22 -13.82 -58.30
CA PRO A 421 -10.72 -12.51 -58.76
C PRO A 421 -10.45 -12.22 -60.26
N PRO A 422 -10.68 -10.97 -60.72
CA PRO A 422 -9.54 -10.22 -61.30
C PRO A 422 -9.53 -8.71 -61.00
N GLY A 423 -8.34 -8.09 -61.00
CA GLY A 423 -8.13 -6.63 -61.20
C GLY A 423 -7.72 -6.35 -62.67
N PRO A 424 -6.97 -5.30 -63.02
CA PRO A 424 -6.86 -3.93 -62.47
C PRO A 424 -7.07 -2.85 -63.56
N VAL A 425 -7.12 -1.55 -63.22
CA VAL A 425 -6.96 -0.44 -64.19
C VAL A 425 -6.03 0.64 -63.63
N VAL A 426 -5.16 1.12 -64.51
CA VAL A 426 -4.03 2.04 -64.37
C VAL A 426 -4.45 3.47 -64.79
N GLY A 427 -3.81 4.48 -64.19
CA GLY A 427 -3.67 5.85 -64.71
C GLY A 427 -3.51 6.85 -63.56
N GLY A 428 -2.49 7.71 -63.44
CA GLY A 428 -1.46 8.15 -64.37
C GLY A 428 -1.41 9.69 -64.36
N GLY A 429 -0.30 10.27 -63.87
CA GLY A 429 0.11 11.67 -64.04
C GLY A 429 -0.58 12.69 -63.10
N GLY A 430 0.07 13.70 -62.55
CA GLY A 430 1.43 14.21 -62.70
C GLY A 430 1.47 15.68 -62.23
N GLY A 431 2.63 16.13 -61.76
CA GLY A 431 3.06 17.53 -61.88
C GLY A 431 2.76 18.49 -60.73
N GLY A 432 3.83 18.85 -60.01
CA GLY A 432 4.34 20.22 -60.09
C GLY A 432 4.07 21.18 -58.91
N GLY A 433 5.15 21.81 -58.46
CA GLY A 433 5.11 23.22 -58.07
C GLY A 433 5.37 23.50 -56.59
N GLY A 434 6.61 23.88 -56.27
CA GLY A 434 6.96 24.51 -55.01
C GLY A 434 6.41 25.94 -54.90
N GLY A 435 6.41 26.45 -53.66
CA GLY A 435 6.05 27.83 -53.36
C GLY A 435 6.04 28.06 -51.86
N ALA A 436 7.18 28.49 -51.32
CA ALA A 436 7.24 29.10 -50.00
C ALA A 436 6.61 30.50 -50.07
N THR A 437 5.77 30.87 -49.10
CA THR A 437 5.67 32.24 -48.59
C THR A 437 4.81 32.34 -47.31
N SER A 438 5.42 33.01 -46.32
CA SER A 438 4.83 33.96 -45.36
C SER A 438 3.64 33.57 -44.47
N ALA A 439 3.92 33.57 -43.16
CA ALA A 439 2.97 33.85 -42.08
C ALA A 439 2.33 35.24 -42.21
N PRO A 440 1.11 35.42 -41.66
CA PRO A 440 0.84 36.61 -40.84
C PRO A 440 -0.02 36.24 -39.60
N PRO A 441 -0.52 37.17 -38.77
CA PRO A 441 -0.02 37.38 -37.41
C PRO A 441 -0.99 36.98 -36.30
N SER A 442 -0.48 37.03 -35.07
CA SER A 442 -1.16 36.92 -33.78
C SER A 442 -2.49 37.69 -33.68
N ALA A 443 -3.56 36.98 -33.34
CA ALA A 443 -4.78 37.56 -32.79
C ALA A 443 -4.85 37.21 -31.29
N GLY A 444 -4.89 38.24 -30.45
CA GLY A 444 -4.93 38.13 -29.00
C GLY A 444 -6.24 37.53 -28.48
N LEU A 445 -6.11 36.68 -27.47
CA LEU A 445 -7.24 36.18 -26.68
C LEU A 445 -7.52 37.16 -25.52
N PRO A 446 -8.80 37.50 -25.26
CA PRO A 446 -9.18 38.31 -24.10
C PRO A 446 -9.08 37.48 -22.81
N GLY A 447 -8.56 38.14 -21.76
CA GLY A 447 -8.26 37.54 -20.47
C GLY A 447 -9.46 37.02 -19.70
N LEU A 448 -9.27 35.87 -19.05
CA LEU A 448 -10.13 35.36 -17.98
C LEU A 448 -9.60 35.84 -16.62
N PRO A 449 -10.47 36.20 -15.66
CA PRO A 449 -10.04 36.81 -14.42
C PRO A 449 -9.42 35.79 -13.46
N HIS A 450 -8.19 36.08 -13.03
CA HIS A 450 -7.52 35.42 -11.91
C HIS A 450 -8.31 35.61 -10.61
N ARG A 451 -8.96 34.55 -10.14
CA ARG A 451 -9.48 34.48 -8.77
C ARG A 451 -8.31 34.17 -7.83
N LYS A 452 -7.72 35.20 -7.23
CA LYS A 452 -6.74 35.08 -6.15
C LYS A 452 -7.39 34.35 -4.97
N TYR A 453 -6.98 33.12 -4.71
CA TYR A 453 -7.17 32.50 -3.40
C TYR A 453 -6.25 33.22 -2.42
N ARG A 454 -6.85 34.09 -1.59
CA ARG A 454 -6.18 34.77 -0.50
C ARG A 454 -6.02 33.76 0.64
N ASN A 455 -4.78 33.36 0.89
CA ASN A 455 -4.40 32.46 1.96
C ASN A 455 -4.35 33.27 3.27
N ASP A 456 -5.48 33.42 3.95
CA ASP A 456 -5.52 34.07 5.27
C ASP A 456 -5.13 33.05 6.34
N ASN A 457 -3.83 33.01 6.62
CA ASN A 457 -3.22 32.24 7.68
C ASN A 457 -3.49 32.94 9.03
N LYS A 458 -4.68 32.72 9.62
CA LYS A 458 -4.96 33.11 11.00
C LYS A 458 -4.63 31.95 11.94
N LYS A 459 -3.43 32.02 12.53
CA LYS A 459 -3.07 31.34 13.77
C LYS A 459 -4.16 31.61 14.82
N LYS A 460 -5.00 30.62 15.09
CA LYS A 460 -5.75 30.56 16.35
C LYS A 460 -4.98 29.61 17.26
N ASN A 461 -4.24 30.21 18.18
CA ASN A 461 -3.77 29.54 19.38
C ASN A 461 -5.00 29.02 20.14
N ILE A 462 -5.08 27.70 20.30
CA ILE A 462 -5.91 27.07 21.33
C ILE A 462 -4.92 26.22 22.12
N PHE A 463 -4.63 26.68 23.34
CA PHE A 463 -4.08 25.86 24.42
C PHE A 463 -5.23 25.33 25.25
#